data_AF-A0A258B9F5-F1
#
_entry.id   AF-A0A258B9F5-F1
#
_cell.length_a   1.000
_cell.length_b   1.000
_cell.length_c   1.000
_cell.angle_alpha   90.00
_cell.angle_beta   90.00
_cell.angle_gamma   90.00
#
_symmetry.space_group_name_H-M   'P 1'
#
loop_
_entity.id
_entity.type
_entity.pdbx_description
1 polymer ?
#
loop_
_entity_poly.entity_id
_entity_poly.type
_entity_poly.pdbx_seq_one_letter_code
_entity_poly.pdbx_strand_id
1 'polypeptide(L)'
;ATRISTFSVSERIANNLYNLSMAQVDLSAPAGESALVSGDGSGALLMSKIGDASYNFNKAGYSGVGWSSLTRYASDLAGQIGTLASSAEKRRDSAEALSNEATARRSSVEGVNLDEELVNLTTFQQAYNASSRVIQTAKDMYDILLGLV
;
A
#
# COMPACT_ATOMS: atom_id res chain seq x y z
N ALA A 1 -6.79 4.65 7.07
CA ALA A 1 -6.16 5.97 6.91
C ALA A 1 -7.11 7.04 7.46
N THR A 2 -7.01 7.35 8.75
CA THR A 2 -7.86 8.33 9.42
C THR A 2 -7.36 9.73 9.06
N ARG A 3 -8.07 10.39 8.14
CA ARG A 3 -7.80 11.77 7.74
C ARG A 3 -8.06 12.68 8.94
N ILE A 4 -7.21 13.70 9.11
CA ILE A 4 -7.31 14.79 10.09
C ILE A 4 -8.78 15.23 10.23
N SER A 5 -9.42 14.83 11.33
CA SER A 5 -10.78 15.23 11.71
C SER A 5 -10.81 15.92 13.08
N THR A 6 -9.65 16.27 13.62
CA THR A 6 -9.49 16.69 15.03
C THR A 6 -9.37 18.20 15.22
N PHE A 7 -9.47 19.01 14.17
CA PHE A 7 -9.58 20.46 14.31
C PHE A 7 -11.04 20.88 14.12
N SER A 8 -11.69 21.26 15.21
CA SER A 8 -13.03 21.84 15.22
C SER A 8 -13.00 23.22 15.87
N VAL A 9 -13.85 24.13 15.37
CA VAL A 9 -14.11 25.41 16.03
C VAL A 9 -15.09 25.14 17.18
N SER A 10 -14.88 25.79 18.32
CA SER A 10 -15.79 25.63 19.46
C SER A 10 -17.21 26.11 19.10
N GLU A 11 -18.24 25.38 19.53
CA GLU A 11 -19.65 25.68 19.22
C GLU A 11 -20.06 27.10 19.66
N ARG A 12 -19.42 27.64 20.71
CA ARG A 12 -19.63 29.01 21.18
C ARG A 12 -19.19 30.07 20.16
N ILE A 13 -18.13 29.82 19.42
CA ILE A 13 -17.62 30.73 18.37
C ILE A 13 -18.42 30.50 17.07
N ALA A 14 -18.77 29.25 16.76
CA ALA A 14 -19.55 28.91 15.57
C ALA A 14 -20.97 29.50 15.60
N ASN A 15 -21.63 29.52 16.76
CA ASN A 15 -22.99 30.04 16.92
C ASN A 15 -23.06 31.57 17.08
N ASN A 16 -21.97 32.22 17.47
CA ASN A 16 -21.92 33.67 17.61
C ASN A 16 -20.49 34.20 17.39
N LEU A 17 -20.29 34.85 16.23
CA LEU A 17 -18.99 35.39 15.81
C LEU A 17 -18.52 36.56 16.69
N TYR A 18 -19.42 37.24 17.41
CA TYR A 18 -19.06 38.31 18.36
C TYR A 18 -18.31 37.79 19.60
N ASN A 19 -18.27 36.47 19.82
CA ASN A 19 -17.45 35.86 20.88
C ASN A 19 -15.95 35.81 20.52
N LEU A 20 -15.59 36.17 19.29
CA LEU A 20 -14.22 36.19 18.82
C LEU A 20 -13.72 37.65 18.77
N SER A 21 -12.83 38.01 19.68
CA SER A 21 -12.20 39.33 19.69
C SER A 21 -11.22 39.44 18.52
N MET A 22 -11.57 40.23 17.50
CA MET A 22 -10.77 40.43 16.29
C MET A 22 -10.14 41.82 16.19
N ALA A 23 -10.46 42.74 17.10
CA ALA A 23 -9.89 44.08 17.12
C ALA A 23 -8.42 44.06 17.53
N GLN A 24 -7.58 44.82 16.83
CA GLN A 24 -6.18 45.02 17.20
C GLN A 24 -6.02 46.37 17.90
N VAL A 25 -5.24 46.39 19.00
CA VAL A 25 -4.93 47.64 19.69
C VAL A 25 -4.04 48.50 18.79
N ASP A 26 -4.53 49.67 18.39
CA ASP A 26 -3.72 50.67 17.71
C ASP A 26 -3.01 51.56 18.74
N LEU A 27 -1.71 51.33 18.93
CA LEU A 27 -0.85 52.11 19.84
C LEU A 27 -0.32 53.40 19.19
N SER A 28 -0.63 53.67 17.93
CA SER A 28 -0.23 54.89 17.24
C SER A 28 -1.26 56.02 17.35
N ALA A 29 -2.44 55.74 17.92
CA ALA A 29 -3.49 56.72 18.15
C ALA A 29 -3.06 57.78 19.20
N PRO A 30 -3.39 59.07 18.99
CA PRO A 30 -3.17 60.12 19.97
C PRO A 30 -3.80 59.81 21.34
N ALA A 31 -3.18 60.29 22.41
CA ALA A 31 -3.71 60.14 23.76
C ALA A 31 -5.13 60.76 23.85
N GLY A 32 -6.13 59.91 24.13
CA GLY A 32 -7.54 60.31 24.24
C GLY A 32 -8.47 59.70 23.19
N GLU A 33 -7.93 59.08 22.12
CA GLU A 33 -8.72 58.31 21.15
C GLU A 33 -8.86 56.84 21.56
N SER A 34 -9.95 56.20 21.14
CA SER A 34 -10.21 54.80 21.47
C SER A 34 -9.25 53.89 20.69
N ALA A 35 -8.30 53.27 21.39
CA ALA A 35 -7.30 52.36 20.81
C ALA A 35 -7.90 51.04 20.27
N LEU A 36 -9.19 50.79 20.52
CA LEU A 36 -9.94 49.62 20.06
C LEU A 36 -11.32 50.06 19.56
N VAL A 37 -11.62 49.78 18.30
CA VAL A 37 -12.90 50.13 17.67
C VAL A 37 -13.82 48.92 17.64
N SER A 38 -15.08 49.10 18.04
CA SER A 38 -16.11 48.05 17.91
C SER A 38 -16.39 47.79 16.43
N GLY A 39 -16.23 46.54 16.00
CA GLY A 39 -16.33 46.15 14.58
C GLY A 39 -15.01 46.14 13.82
N ASP A 40 -13.86 46.39 14.48
CA ASP A 40 -12.56 46.21 13.86
C ASP A 40 -12.27 44.72 13.57
N GLY A 41 -12.12 44.41 12.27
CA GLY A 41 -11.79 43.08 11.76
C GLY A 41 -10.32 42.91 11.40
N SER A 42 -9.44 43.86 11.74
CA SER A 42 -8.01 43.83 11.43
C SER A 42 -7.31 42.54 11.87
N GLY A 43 -7.62 42.01 13.05
CA GLY A 43 -7.10 40.74 13.56
C GLY A 43 -7.60 39.52 12.76
N ALA A 44 -8.83 39.57 12.23
CA ALA A 44 -9.34 38.56 11.32
C ALA A 44 -8.54 38.52 10.01
N LEU A 45 -8.23 39.71 9.48
CA LEU A 45 -7.43 39.86 8.27
C LEU A 45 -5.98 39.38 8.49
N LEU A 46 -5.39 39.67 9.66
CA LEU A 46 -4.08 39.15 10.02
C LEU A 46 -4.10 37.62 10.14
N MET A 47 -5.12 37.06 10.80
CA MET A 47 -5.28 35.61 10.90
C MET A 47 -5.41 34.94 9.53
N SER A 48 -6.17 35.56 8.60
CA SER A 48 -6.27 35.06 7.22
C SER A 48 -4.91 35.05 6.50
N LYS A 49 -4.03 36.01 6.81
CA LYS A 49 -2.69 36.12 6.20
C LYS A 49 -1.66 35.19 6.83
N ILE A 50 -1.90 34.67 8.04
CA ILE A 50 -0.99 33.70 8.69
C ILE A 50 -0.82 32.44 7.84
N GLY A 51 -1.87 32.00 7.12
CA GLY A 51 -1.78 30.85 6.22
C GLY A 51 -0.76 31.02 5.09
N ASP A 52 -0.58 32.26 4.64
CA ASP A 52 0.34 32.65 3.57
C ASP A 52 1.69 33.18 4.08
N ALA A 53 1.75 33.54 5.36
CA ALA A 53 2.98 33.99 6.00
C ALA A 53 4.03 32.87 5.97
N SER A 54 5.25 33.25 5.61
CA SER A 54 6.35 32.31 5.49
C SER A 54 6.96 32.04 6.87
N TYR A 55 6.89 30.80 7.32
CA TYR A 55 7.54 30.33 8.54
C TYR A 55 8.69 29.40 8.21
N ASN A 56 9.67 29.31 9.11
CA ASN A 56 10.71 28.31 9.02
C ASN A 56 10.19 27.00 9.60
N PHE A 57 10.04 25.99 8.74
CA PHE A 57 9.69 24.64 9.18
C PHE A 57 10.96 23.80 9.33
N ASN A 58 11.14 23.25 10.53
CA ASN A 58 12.16 22.25 10.79
C ASN A 58 11.84 20.96 10.04
N LYS A 59 12.87 20.14 9.82
CA LYS A 59 12.72 18.84 9.16
C LYS A 59 11.75 17.96 9.95
N ALA A 60 10.66 17.53 9.33
CA ALA A 60 9.75 16.55 9.88
C ALA A 60 9.42 15.50 8.82
N GLY A 61 9.74 14.23 9.10
CA GLY A 61 9.58 13.13 8.15
C GLY A 61 10.41 13.31 6.87
N TYR A 62 9.74 13.23 5.73
CA TYR A 62 10.34 13.37 4.38
C TYR A 62 10.39 14.81 3.86
N SER A 63 9.77 15.77 4.56
CA SER A 63 9.72 17.17 4.12
C SER A 63 11.06 17.88 4.32
N GLY A 64 11.44 18.68 3.33
CA GLY A 64 12.65 19.51 3.38
C GLY A 64 12.55 20.63 4.44
N VAL A 65 13.71 21.06 4.94
CA VAL A 65 13.84 22.25 5.81
C VAL A 65 13.71 23.49 4.93
N GLY A 66 12.88 24.45 5.32
CA GLY A 66 12.81 25.69 4.56
C GLY A 66 11.76 26.69 5.04
N TRP A 67 11.87 27.87 4.45
CA TRP A 67 10.85 28.91 4.52
C TRP A 67 9.69 28.53 3.60
N SER A 68 8.51 28.33 4.18
CA SER A 68 7.30 28.08 3.42
C SER A 68 6.07 28.61 4.14
N SER A 69 4.99 28.82 3.41
CA SER A 69 3.70 29.10 4.01
C SER A 69 3.08 27.82 4.56
N LEU A 70 2.21 27.94 5.56
CA LEU A 70 1.54 26.79 6.17
C LEU A 70 0.75 25.99 5.11
N THR A 71 0.06 26.69 4.21
CA THR A 71 -0.72 26.08 3.12
C THR A 71 0.17 25.27 2.17
N ARG A 72 1.33 25.81 1.80
CA ARG A 72 2.28 25.11 0.93
C ARG A 72 2.88 23.90 1.62
N TYR A 73 3.35 24.08 2.85
CA TYR A 73 3.93 22.99 3.66
C TYR A 73 2.94 21.82 3.82
N ALA A 74 1.68 22.11 4.15
CA ALA A 74 0.64 21.10 4.28
C ALA A 74 0.35 20.37 2.95
N SER A 75 0.33 21.12 1.83
CA SER A 75 0.12 20.55 0.50
C SER A 75 1.28 19.65 0.07
N ASP A 76 2.52 20.09 0.29
CA ASP A 76 3.74 19.35 -0.02
C ASP A 76 3.82 18.07 0.83
N LEU A 77 3.47 18.15 2.12
CA LEU A 77 3.41 16.97 3.00
C LEU A 77 2.36 15.97 2.52
N ALA A 78 1.16 16.42 2.19
CA ALA A 78 0.09 15.56 1.69
C ALA A 78 0.47 14.90 0.35
N GLY A 79 1.08 15.65 -0.56
CA GLY A 79 1.58 15.15 -1.84
C GLY A 79 2.68 14.09 -1.69
N GLN A 80 3.62 14.32 -0.76
CA GLN A 80 4.67 13.35 -0.45
C GLN A 80 4.12 12.05 0.12
N ILE A 81 3.19 12.14 1.09
CA ILE A 81 2.51 10.97 1.66
C ILE A 81 1.75 10.20 0.56
N GLY A 82 1.03 10.92 -0.32
CA GLY A 82 0.33 10.30 -1.45
C GLY A 82 1.27 9.59 -2.41
N THR A 83 2.41 10.20 -2.72
CA THR A 83 3.43 9.61 -3.60
C THR A 83 4.04 8.35 -2.98
N LEU A 84 4.36 8.40 -1.68
CA LEU A 84 4.89 7.26 -0.95
C LEU A 84 3.89 6.11 -0.89
N ALA A 85 2.62 6.41 -0.62
CA ALA A 85 1.54 5.42 -0.61
C ALA A 85 1.37 4.77 -1.99
N SER A 86 1.33 5.57 -3.06
CA SER A 86 1.23 5.05 -4.43
C SER A 86 2.44 4.20 -4.82
N SER A 87 3.65 4.58 -4.40
CA SER A 87 4.84 3.76 -4.64
C SER A 87 4.80 2.45 -3.86
N ALA A 88 4.29 2.46 -2.63
CA ALA A 88 4.17 1.25 -1.81
C ALA A 88 3.13 0.28 -2.40
N GLU A 89 2.00 0.80 -2.88
CA GLU A 89 0.96 0.02 -3.57
C GLU A 89 1.49 -0.65 -4.83
N LYS A 90 2.17 0.11 -5.72
CA LYS A 90 2.78 -0.45 -6.94
C LYS A 90 3.83 -1.53 -6.63
N ARG A 91 4.61 -1.37 -5.57
CA ARG A 91 5.58 -2.37 -5.12
C ARG A 91 4.89 -3.64 -4.62
N ARG A 92 3.79 -3.50 -3.88
CA ARG A 92 2.97 -4.61 -3.42
C ARG A 92 2.43 -5.41 -4.61
N ASP A 93 1.84 -4.73 -5.58
CA ASP A 93 1.25 -5.38 -6.76
C ASP A 93 2.32 -6.07 -7.62
N SER A 94 3.49 -5.45 -7.78
CA SER A 94 4.62 -6.06 -8.49
C SER A 94 5.13 -7.32 -7.78
N ALA A 95 5.24 -7.28 -6.44
CA ALA A 95 5.67 -8.43 -5.65
C ALA A 95 4.62 -9.56 -5.68
N GLU A 96 3.34 -9.22 -5.68
CA GLU A 96 2.23 -10.18 -5.81
C GLU A 96 2.26 -10.86 -7.18
N ALA A 97 2.44 -10.10 -8.26
CA ALA A 97 2.59 -10.64 -9.61
C ALA A 97 3.79 -11.59 -9.73
N LEU A 98 4.94 -11.21 -9.16
CA LEU A 98 6.14 -12.05 -9.13
C LEU A 98 5.92 -13.34 -8.33
N SER A 99 5.25 -13.24 -7.18
CA SER A 99 4.90 -14.40 -6.35
C SER A 99 4.00 -15.37 -7.09
N ASN A 100 3.00 -14.86 -7.82
CA ASN A 100 2.07 -15.68 -8.60
C ASN A 100 2.79 -16.38 -9.76
N GLU A 101 3.66 -15.67 -10.48
CA GLU A 101 4.47 -16.26 -11.55
C GLU A 101 5.42 -17.35 -11.01
N ALA A 102 6.10 -17.09 -9.89
CA ALA A 102 6.97 -18.06 -9.26
C ALA A 102 6.19 -19.32 -8.82
N THR A 103 4.99 -19.13 -8.29
CA THR A 103 4.09 -20.23 -7.89
C THR A 103 3.63 -21.02 -9.11
N ALA A 104 3.21 -20.36 -10.19
CA ALA A 104 2.81 -21.01 -11.43
C ALA A 104 3.95 -21.84 -12.05
N ARG A 105 5.17 -21.28 -12.10
CA ARG A 105 6.37 -22.01 -12.55
C ARG A 105 6.67 -23.21 -11.68
N ARG A 106 6.59 -23.05 -10.36
CA ARG A 106 6.78 -24.14 -9.41
C ARG A 106 5.74 -25.24 -9.64
N SER A 107 4.47 -24.91 -9.75
CA SER A 107 3.39 -25.86 -10.06
C SER A 107 3.52 -26.48 -11.45
N SER A 108 4.14 -25.81 -12.43
CA SER A 108 4.39 -26.39 -13.75
C SER A 108 5.53 -27.42 -13.75
N VAL A 109 6.52 -27.29 -12.87
CA VAL A 109 7.63 -28.23 -12.75
C VAL A 109 7.30 -29.35 -11.76
N GLU A 110 6.66 -29.03 -10.65
CA GLU A 110 6.21 -29.98 -9.63
C GLU A 110 4.89 -30.67 -10.02
N GLY A 111 4.15 -30.09 -10.97
CA GLY A 111 2.89 -30.63 -11.45
C GLY A 111 3.11 -31.88 -12.29
N VAL A 112 2.72 -33.02 -11.74
CA VAL A 112 2.56 -34.27 -12.50
C VAL A 112 1.27 -34.22 -13.28
N ASN A 113 1.34 -34.48 -14.58
CA ASN A 113 0.14 -34.68 -15.39
C ASN A 113 -0.40 -36.08 -15.12
N LEU A 114 -1.52 -36.17 -14.39
CA LEU A 114 -2.14 -37.45 -14.01
C LEU A 114 -2.48 -38.33 -15.22
N ASP A 115 -2.77 -37.73 -16.37
CA ASP A 115 -3.06 -38.48 -17.59
C ASP A 115 -1.77 -39.09 -18.19
N GLU A 116 -0.65 -38.37 -18.17
CA GLU A 116 0.66 -38.92 -18.57
C GLU A 116 1.13 -40.00 -17.58
N GLU A 117 0.99 -39.77 -16.28
CA GLU A 117 1.24 -40.78 -15.24
C GLU A 117 0.38 -42.03 -15.45
N LEU A 118 -0.91 -41.89 -15.77
CA LEU A 118 -1.82 -43.01 -16.07
C LEU A 118 -1.43 -43.78 -17.33
N VAL A 119 -1.02 -43.09 -18.39
CA VAL A 119 -0.54 -43.72 -19.63
C VAL A 119 0.75 -44.49 -19.36
N ASN A 120 1.69 -43.90 -18.63
CA ASN A 120 2.93 -44.58 -18.22
C ASN A 120 2.62 -45.79 -17.33
N LEU A 121 1.71 -45.65 -16.37
CA LEU A 121 1.29 -46.74 -15.48
C LEU A 121 0.68 -47.89 -16.29
N THR A 122 -0.22 -47.58 -17.24
CA THR A 122 -0.82 -48.58 -18.13
C THR A 122 0.24 -49.28 -18.98
N THR A 123 1.21 -48.52 -19.50
CA THR A 123 2.34 -49.05 -20.27
C THR A 123 3.20 -49.99 -19.43
N PHE A 124 3.53 -49.60 -18.19
CA PHE A 124 4.26 -50.45 -17.25
C PHE A 124 3.48 -51.72 -16.90
N GLN A 125 2.15 -51.64 -16.72
CA GLN A 125 1.31 -52.81 -16.50
C GLN A 125 1.32 -53.76 -17.71
N GLN A 126 1.24 -53.23 -18.93
CA GLN A 126 1.31 -54.05 -20.15
C GLN A 126 2.69 -54.70 -20.30
N ALA A 127 3.77 -53.94 -20.10
CA ALA A 127 5.14 -54.45 -20.14
C ALA A 127 5.39 -55.54 -19.07
N TYR A 128 4.83 -55.36 -17.88
CA TYR A 128 4.89 -56.37 -16.81
C TYR A 128 4.16 -57.66 -17.22
N ASN A 129 2.93 -57.56 -17.71
CA ASN A 129 2.17 -58.71 -18.20
C ASN A 129 2.87 -59.44 -19.36
N ALA A 130 3.46 -58.68 -20.30
CA ALA A 130 4.25 -59.24 -21.39
C ALA A 130 5.49 -59.98 -20.86
N SER A 131 6.20 -59.39 -19.90
CA SER A 131 7.35 -60.02 -19.25
C SER A 131 6.97 -61.29 -18.50
N SER A 132 5.83 -61.31 -17.80
CA SER A 132 5.31 -62.52 -17.14
C SER A 132 5.03 -63.65 -18.14
N ARG A 133 4.48 -63.33 -19.31
CA ARG A 133 4.27 -64.33 -20.38
C ARG A 133 5.59 -64.87 -20.91
N VAL A 134 6.59 -64.02 -21.13
CA VAL A 134 7.92 -64.45 -21.56
C VAL A 134 8.55 -65.40 -20.53
N ILE A 135 8.45 -65.10 -19.24
CA ILE A 135 8.93 -65.98 -18.16
C ILE A 135 8.19 -67.32 -18.18
N GLN A 136 6.88 -67.30 -18.38
CA GLN A 136 6.08 -68.53 -18.47
C GLN A 136 6.52 -69.39 -19.66
N THR A 137 6.69 -68.79 -20.84
CA THR A 137 7.17 -69.50 -22.03
C THR A 137 8.58 -70.06 -21.80
N ALA A 138 9.47 -69.29 -21.18
CA ALA A 138 10.82 -69.76 -20.85
C ALA A 138 10.79 -70.95 -19.87
N LYS A 139 9.89 -70.92 -18.87
CA LYS A 139 9.67 -72.05 -17.96
C LYS A 139 9.15 -73.28 -18.70
N ASP A 140 8.15 -73.12 -19.55
CA ASP A 140 7.57 -74.23 -20.31
C ASP A 140 8.64 -74.88 -21.23
N MET A 141 9.51 -74.07 -21.85
CA MET A 141 10.65 -74.59 -22.62
C MET A 141 11.64 -75.36 -21.74
N TYR A 142 11.91 -74.88 -20.51
CA TYR A 142 12.78 -75.55 -19.55
C TYR A 142 12.23 -76.91 -19.10
N ASP A 143 10.93 -76.96 -18.81
CA ASP A 143 10.24 -78.19 -18.40
C ASP A 143 10.25 -79.25 -19.53
N ILE A 144 10.07 -78.84 -20.80
CA ILE A 144 10.18 -79.76 -21.96
C ILE A 144 11.59 -80.34 -22.08
N LEU A 145 12.63 -79.53 -21.90
CA LEU A 145 14.02 -79.99 -22.00
C LEU A 145 14.38 -80.97 -20.89
N LEU A 146 13.88 -80.76 -19.67
CA LEU A 146 14.11 -81.67 -18.54
C LEU A 146 13.30 -82.96 -18.64
N GLY A 147 12.11 -82.94 -19.23
CA GLY A 147 11.27 -84.13 -19.41
C GLY A 147 11.69 -85.07 -20.55
N LEU A 148 12.66 -84.66 -21.38
CA LEU A 148 13.25 -85.47 -22.45
C LEU A 148 14.41 -86.38 -21.99
N VAL A 149 14.81 -86.27 -20.72
CA VAL A 149 15.79 -87.16 -20.04
C VAL A 149 15.06 -88.16 -19.17
#